data_AF-A0A3D8YX11-F1
#
_entry.id   AF-A0A3D8YX11-F1
#
_cell.length_a   1.000
_cell.length_b   1.000
_cell.length_c   1.000
_cell.angle_alpha   90.00
_cell.angle_beta   90.00
_cell.angle_gamma   90.00
#
_symmetry.space_group_name_H-M   'P 1'
#
loop_
_entity.id
_entity.type
_entity.pdbx_description
1 polymer ?
#
loop_
_entity_poly.entity_id
_entity_poly.type
_entity_poly.pdbx_seq_one_letter_code
_entity_poly.pdbx_strand_id
1 'polypeptide(L)'
;MLVDINLLPEKEKERSGLLYVALAFLGAALLFWLIFFLLTRNVTSDTERLDTQLEKLQLTQSELTERLNRSDTAQSHDQLEASVQWVEDYRYETAPLLEDLVSQLPRRGFFRSFAFAAPHQATVEIQFDDKTEAAYYLTRMLSSEFVETASIESIESEEIDQEEGTASNWLPRYLATYTIFFTDGRQMIDGAAPPVPSDTAENSEAPANEIAPPSENVDDSESTVPEEEGSDAESN
;
A
#
# COMPACT_ATOMS: atom_id res chain seq x y z
N MET A 1 -101.33 36.28 -74.27
CA MET A 1 -100.03 35.65 -74.01
C MET A 1 -99.12 35.98 -75.17
N LEU A 2 -98.10 36.81 -74.97
CA LEU A 2 -96.88 36.76 -75.75
C LEU A 2 -95.76 37.17 -74.79
N VAL A 3 -94.73 36.34 -74.78
CA VAL A 3 -93.66 36.25 -73.80
C VAL A 3 -92.68 37.39 -74.03
N ASP A 4 -92.34 38.12 -72.97
CA ASP A 4 -91.25 39.10 -72.96
C ASP A 4 -89.95 38.33 -72.74
N ILE A 5 -89.16 38.19 -73.81
CA ILE A 5 -87.90 37.45 -73.80
C ILE A 5 -86.82 38.44 -73.41
N ASN A 6 -86.40 38.39 -72.14
CA ASN A 6 -85.27 39.17 -71.67
C ASN A 6 -83.97 38.55 -72.22
N LEU A 7 -83.51 39.07 -73.35
CA LEU A 7 -82.19 38.78 -73.90
C LEU A 7 -81.19 39.79 -73.34
N LEU A 8 -80.76 39.58 -72.11
CA LEU A 8 -79.51 40.15 -71.62
C LEU A 8 -78.45 39.04 -71.63
N PRO A 9 -77.40 39.15 -72.47
CA PRO A 9 -76.32 38.17 -72.48
C PRO A 9 -75.51 38.29 -71.18
N GLU A 10 -75.51 37.23 -70.36
CA GLU A 10 -74.61 37.13 -69.22
C GLU A 10 -73.16 36.98 -69.69
N LYS A 11 -72.31 37.88 -69.19
CA LYS A 11 -70.89 37.96 -69.54
C LYS A 11 -70.12 36.89 -68.77
N GLU A 12 -69.62 35.88 -69.50
CA GLU A 12 -68.71 34.84 -69.00
C GLU A 12 -67.52 35.43 -68.25
N LYS A 13 -67.43 35.15 -66.94
CA LYS A 13 -66.28 35.48 -66.07
C LYS A 13 -65.38 34.25 -65.91
N GLU A 14 -64.79 33.76 -66.99
CA GLU A 14 -63.95 32.55 -66.94
C GLU A 14 -62.46 32.80 -66.61
N ARG A 15 -62.03 34.04 -66.35
CA ARG A 15 -60.60 34.36 -66.15
C ARG A 15 -60.20 34.62 -64.69
N SER A 16 -61.15 34.71 -63.77
CA SER A 16 -60.84 35.01 -62.36
C SER A 16 -60.35 33.79 -61.57
N GLY A 17 -60.74 32.57 -61.94
CA GLY A 17 -60.33 31.34 -61.24
C GLY A 17 -58.83 31.03 -61.39
N LEU A 18 -58.26 31.27 -62.58
CA LEU A 18 -56.84 31.03 -62.85
C LEU A 18 -55.92 31.95 -62.03
N LEU A 19 -56.35 33.20 -61.75
CA LEU A 19 -55.58 34.14 -60.93
C LEU A 19 -55.48 33.68 -59.48
N TYR A 20 -56.55 33.10 -58.92
CA TYR A 20 -56.51 32.55 -57.56
C TYR A 20 -55.62 31.31 -57.46
N VAL A 21 -55.63 30.43 -58.47
CA VAL A 21 -54.75 29.25 -58.52
C VAL A 21 -53.28 29.67 -58.64
N ALA A 22 -52.97 30.65 -59.49
CA ALA A 22 -51.61 31.19 -59.61
C ALA A 22 -51.13 31.82 -58.29
N LEU A 23 -52.01 32.54 -57.59
CA LEU A 23 -51.70 33.15 -56.29
C LEU A 23 -51.47 32.08 -55.21
N ALA A 24 -52.26 31.02 -55.20
CA ALA A 24 -52.08 29.90 -54.28
C ALA A 24 -50.76 29.16 -54.52
N PHE A 25 -50.39 28.95 -55.78
CA PHE A 25 -49.11 28.32 -56.14
C PHE A 25 -47.92 29.20 -55.73
N LEU A 26 -48.01 30.52 -55.92
CA LEU A 26 -46.98 31.46 -55.49
C LEU A 26 -46.83 31.48 -53.96
N GLY A 27 -47.95 31.42 -53.23
CA GLY A 27 -47.95 31.31 -51.77
C GLY A 27 -47.30 30.01 -51.28
N ALA A 28 -47.60 28.88 -51.94
CA ALA A 28 -46.98 27.59 -51.62
C ALA A 28 -45.47 27.60 -51.88
N ALA A 29 -45.03 28.17 -53.02
CA ALA A 29 -43.62 28.28 -53.35
C ALA A 29 -42.84 29.13 -52.33
N LEU A 30 -43.43 30.24 -51.87
CA LEU A 30 -42.82 31.07 -50.82
C LEU A 30 -42.73 30.35 -49.47
N LEU A 31 -43.76 29.59 -49.10
CA LEU A 31 -43.72 28.76 -47.89
C LEU A 31 -42.62 27.70 -47.97
N PHE A 32 -42.52 26.98 -49.09
CA PHE A 32 -41.47 25.99 -49.31
C PHE A 32 -40.07 26.62 -49.22
N TRP A 33 -39.88 27.78 -49.83
CA TRP A 33 -38.61 28.50 -49.77
C TRP A 33 -38.26 28.92 -48.34
N LEU A 34 -39.23 29.45 -47.59
CA LEU A 34 -39.03 29.86 -46.19
C LEU A 34 -38.64 28.67 -45.31
N ILE A 35 -39.32 27.53 -45.46
CA ILE A 35 -39.07 26.32 -44.69
C ILE A 35 -37.67 25.77 -45.00
N PHE A 36 -37.30 25.71 -46.28
CA PHE A 36 -35.98 25.23 -46.69
C PHE A 36 -34.85 26.14 -46.20
N PHE A 37 -35.08 27.46 -46.20
CA PHE A 37 -34.14 28.45 -45.69
C PHE A 37 -33.92 28.30 -44.17
N LEU A 38 -34.99 28.08 -43.40
CA LEU A 38 -34.88 27.82 -41.95
C LEU A 38 -34.15 26.51 -41.66
N LEU A 39 -34.44 25.45 -42.41
CA LEU A 39 -33.80 24.15 -42.23
C LEU A 39 -32.28 24.21 -42.48
N THR A 40 -31.87 24.89 -43.57
CA THR A 40 -30.45 25.05 -43.91
C THR A 40 -29.71 25.82 -42.82
N ARG A 41 -30.29 26.90 -42.29
CA ARG A 41 -29.69 27.69 -41.21
C ARG A 41 -29.48 26.88 -39.93
N ASN A 42 -30.47 26.06 -39.55
CA ASN A 42 -30.37 25.24 -38.35
C ASN A 42 -29.25 24.21 -38.48
N VAL A 43 -29.18 23.50 -39.62
CA VAL A 43 -28.15 22.49 -39.88
C VAL A 43 -26.74 23.09 -39.82
N THR A 44 -26.51 24.27 -40.44
CA THR A 44 -25.21 24.94 -40.36
C THR A 44 -24.85 25.36 -38.93
N SER A 45 -25.82 25.86 -38.17
CA SER A 45 -25.57 26.23 -36.77
C SER A 45 -25.27 25.01 -35.89
N ASP A 46 -25.89 23.87 -36.18
CA ASP A 46 -25.63 22.63 -35.43
C ASP A 46 -24.24 22.11 -35.75
N THR A 47 -23.80 22.14 -37.02
CA THR A 47 -22.44 21.71 -37.40
C THR A 47 -21.36 22.56 -36.74
N GLU A 48 -21.51 23.89 -36.72
CA GLU A 48 -20.54 24.78 -36.05
C GLU A 48 -20.50 24.55 -34.53
N ARG A 49 -21.64 24.26 -33.91
CA ARG A 49 -21.72 23.93 -32.49
C ARG A 49 -21.08 22.59 -32.17
N LEU A 50 -21.17 21.61 -33.06
CA LEU A 50 -20.52 20.32 -32.89
C LEU A 50 -19.00 20.43 -33.07
N ASP A 51 -18.53 21.18 -34.06
CA ASP A 51 -17.09 21.40 -34.30
C ASP A 51 -16.42 22.12 -33.13
N THR A 52 -17.06 23.17 -32.60
CA THR A 52 -16.55 23.88 -31.42
C THR A 52 -16.57 23.03 -30.15
N GLN A 53 -17.49 22.07 -30.04
CA GLN A 53 -17.48 21.09 -28.94
C GLN A 53 -16.35 20.07 -29.09
N LEU A 54 -16.12 19.57 -30.31
CA LEU A 54 -15.02 18.65 -30.60
C LEU A 54 -13.66 19.28 -30.31
N GLU A 55 -13.44 20.53 -30.73
CA GLU A 55 -12.20 21.25 -30.46
C GLU A 55 -11.96 21.43 -28.95
N LYS A 56 -13.00 21.83 -28.20
CA LYS A 56 -12.92 21.95 -26.74
C LYS A 56 -12.61 20.61 -26.07
N LEU A 57 -13.25 19.52 -26.52
CA LEU A 57 -13.00 18.19 -25.99
C LEU A 57 -11.57 17.72 -26.28
N GLN A 58 -11.05 17.96 -27.48
CA GLN A 58 -9.65 17.64 -27.83
C GLN A 58 -8.66 18.43 -26.98
N LEU A 59 -8.89 19.73 -26.79
CA LEU A 59 -8.05 20.56 -25.92
C LEU A 59 -8.08 20.05 -24.47
N THR A 60 -9.28 19.77 -23.95
CA THR A 60 -9.45 19.24 -22.58
C THR A 60 -8.76 17.89 -22.42
N GLN A 61 -8.89 17.00 -23.40
CA GLN A 61 -8.23 15.70 -23.39
C GLN A 61 -6.71 15.84 -23.40
N SER A 62 -6.15 16.69 -24.26
CA SER A 62 -4.71 16.93 -24.33
C SER A 62 -4.15 17.49 -23.03
N GLU A 63 -4.87 18.43 -22.40
CA GLU A 63 -4.51 19.00 -21.11
C GLU A 63 -4.56 17.94 -20.00
N LEU A 64 -5.59 17.10 -19.99
CA LEU A 64 -5.73 16.05 -18.98
C LEU A 64 -4.65 14.97 -19.14
N THR A 65 -4.33 14.57 -20.36
CA THR A 65 -3.23 13.64 -20.64
C THR A 65 -1.87 14.23 -20.28
N GLU A 66 -1.62 15.52 -20.52
CA GLU A 66 -0.37 16.16 -20.11
C GLU A 66 -0.25 16.27 -18.58
N ARG A 67 -1.37 16.56 -17.89
CA ARG A 67 -1.44 16.58 -16.43
C ARG A 67 -1.18 15.19 -15.84
N LEU A 68 -1.79 14.14 -16.38
CA LEU A 68 -1.59 12.75 -15.93
C LEU A 68 -0.15 12.27 -16.14
N ASN A 69 0.42 12.53 -17.33
CA ASN A 69 1.81 12.16 -17.61
C ASN A 69 2.81 12.90 -16.70
N ARG A 70 2.56 14.18 -16.37
CA ARG A 70 3.39 14.90 -15.38
C ARG A 70 3.18 14.35 -13.96
N SER A 71 1.94 14.07 -13.56
CA SER A 71 1.64 13.60 -12.20
C SER A 71 2.20 12.22 -11.94
N ASP A 72 2.11 11.28 -12.88
CA ASP A 72 2.53 9.90 -12.64
C ASP A 72 4.06 9.78 -12.43
N THR A 73 4.86 10.53 -13.19
CA THR A 73 6.32 10.55 -13.02
C THR A 73 6.79 11.41 -11.85
N ALA A 74 6.12 12.52 -11.55
CA ALA A 74 6.52 13.37 -10.43
C ALA A 74 6.07 12.77 -9.10
N GLN A 75 4.82 12.29 -9.02
CA GLN A 75 4.24 11.72 -7.80
C GLN A 75 4.96 10.44 -7.36
N SER A 76 5.38 9.60 -8.30
CA SER A 76 6.15 8.38 -7.97
C SER A 76 7.53 8.69 -7.40
N HIS A 77 8.23 9.69 -7.96
CA HIS A 77 9.51 10.15 -7.43
C HIS A 77 9.37 10.85 -6.07
N ASP A 78 8.40 11.75 -5.93
CA ASP A 78 8.13 12.49 -4.69
C ASP A 78 7.71 11.53 -3.56
N GLN A 79 6.96 10.46 -3.87
CA GLN A 79 6.53 9.48 -2.89
C GLN A 79 7.65 8.54 -2.43
N LEU A 80 8.59 8.21 -3.32
CA LEU A 80 9.81 7.48 -2.96
C LEU A 80 10.73 8.33 -2.09
N GLU A 81 10.93 9.60 -2.45
CA GLU A 81 11.74 10.55 -1.67
C GLU A 81 11.15 10.76 -0.26
N ALA A 82 9.82 10.94 -0.16
CA ALA A 82 9.14 11.05 1.13
C ALA A 82 9.25 9.78 1.99
N SER A 83 9.25 8.61 1.35
CA SER A 83 9.39 7.32 2.05
C SER A 83 10.83 7.11 2.56
N VAL A 84 11.85 7.50 1.77
CA VAL A 84 13.26 7.48 2.20
C VAL A 84 13.48 8.45 3.35
N GLN A 85 12.98 9.68 3.22
CA GLN A 85 13.11 10.69 4.26
C GLN A 85 12.42 10.26 5.58
N TRP A 86 11.26 9.60 5.50
CA TRP A 86 10.61 9.02 6.67
C TRP A 86 11.49 7.95 7.35
N VAL A 87 12.13 7.06 6.59
CA VAL A 87 13.03 6.03 7.17
C VAL A 87 14.27 6.67 7.80
N GLU A 88 14.85 7.70 7.17
CA GLU A 88 16.03 8.41 7.68
C GLU A 88 15.72 9.17 8.98
N ASP A 89 14.61 9.90 9.03
CA ASP A 89 14.19 10.67 10.21
C ASP A 89 13.64 9.77 11.33
N TYR A 90 13.17 8.56 11.02
CA TYR A 90 12.66 7.60 12.00
C TYR A 90 13.76 6.75 12.67
N ARG A 91 15.04 7.02 12.40
CA ARG A 91 16.14 6.36 13.12
C ARG A 91 16.24 6.93 14.54
N TYR A 92 15.82 6.15 15.53
CA TYR A 92 16.08 6.48 16.93
C TYR A 92 17.59 6.41 17.21
N GLU A 93 18.15 7.46 17.77
CA GLU A 93 19.54 7.47 18.22
C GLU A 93 19.63 6.67 19.53
N THR A 94 19.86 5.36 19.39
CA THR A 94 19.98 4.42 20.53
C THR A 94 21.28 4.61 21.32
N ALA A 95 22.27 5.24 20.71
CA ALA A 95 23.60 5.44 21.27
C ALA A 95 23.60 6.19 22.62
N PRO A 96 22.96 7.38 22.77
CA PRO A 96 22.92 8.09 24.05
C PRO A 96 22.19 7.30 25.16
N LEU A 97 21.09 6.62 24.83
CA LEU A 97 20.39 5.77 25.79
C LEU A 97 21.29 4.62 26.28
N LEU A 98 21.97 3.94 25.35
CA LEU A 98 22.84 2.83 25.69
C LEU A 98 24.08 3.29 26.47
N GLU A 99 24.66 4.44 26.13
CA GLU A 99 25.78 5.03 26.85
C GLU A 99 25.42 5.38 28.29
N ASP A 100 24.24 5.99 28.51
CA ASP A 100 23.75 6.27 29.86
C ASP A 100 23.53 4.99 30.68
N LEU A 101 22.87 3.98 30.10
CA LEU A 101 22.63 2.69 30.76
C LEU A 101 23.94 1.97 31.12
N VAL A 102 24.93 1.97 30.21
CA VAL A 102 26.25 1.38 30.47
C VAL A 102 27.02 2.18 31.53
N SER A 103 26.89 3.50 31.57
CA SER A 103 27.57 4.35 32.56
C SER A 103 27.09 4.08 34.01
N GLN A 104 25.84 3.66 34.17
CA GLN A 104 25.21 3.36 35.47
C GLN A 104 25.41 1.91 35.93
N LEU A 105 26.07 1.10 35.09
CA LEU A 105 26.36 -0.30 35.37
C LEU A 105 27.36 -0.43 36.54
N PRO A 106 27.17 -1.38 37.46
CA PRO A 106 28.15 -1.63 38.52
C PRO A 106 29.48 -2.13 37.95
N ARG A 107 30.57 -1.98 38.72
CA ARG A 107 31.95 -2.31 38.30
C ARG A 107 32.14 -3.74 37.77
N ARG A 108 31.26 -4.67 38.14
CA ARG A 108 31.30 -6.08 37.76
C ARG A 108 30.04 -6.55 37.01
N GLY A 109 29.20 -5.61 36.55
CA GLY A 109 28.08 -5.93 35.67
C GLY A 109 28.55 -6.07 34.22
N PHE A 110 27.87 -6.92 33.45
CA PHE A 110 28.12 -7.06 32.01
C PHE A 110 26.80 -7.07 31.23
N PHE A 111 26.68 -6.18 30.24
CA PHE A 111 25.58 -6.25 29.27
C PHE A 111 25.75 -7.49 28.38
N ARG A 112 24.70 -8.30 28.26
CA ARG A 112 24.66 -9.48 27.40
C ARG A 112 23.92 -9.19 26.11
N SER A 113 22.70 -8.69 26.23
CA SER A 113 21.85 -8.41 25.08
C SER A 113 20.99 -7.17 25.32
N PHE A 114 20.64 -6.51 24.21
CA PHE A 114 19.73 -5.40 24.18
C PHE A 114 18.87 -5.56 22.93
N ALA A 115 17.56 -5.70 23.10
CA ALA A 115 16.62 -5.95 22.02
C ALA A 115 15.43 -4.98 22.12
N PHE A 116 15.06 -4.38 21.00
CA PHE A 116 13.83 -3.59 20.92
C PHE A 116 12.62 -4.52 20.81
N ALA A 117 11.70 -4.42 21.77
CA ALA A 117 10.43 -5.15 21.75
C ALA A 117 9.32 -4.31 21.09
N ALA A 118 9.35 -2.99 21.28
CA ALA A 118 8.39 -2.04 20.70
C ALA A 118 9.04 -0.65 20.51
N PRO A 119 8.37 0.32 19.86
CA PRO A 119 8.96 1.64 19.58
C PRO A 119 9.51 2.39 20.81
N HIS A 120 8.97 2.11 22.01
CA HIS A 120 9.39 2.72 23.28
C HIS A 120 9.75 1.66 24.33
N GLN A 121 9.94 0.40 23.93
CA GLN A 121 10.17 -0.71 24.84
C GLN A 121 11.38 -1.51 24.40
N ALA A 122 12.32 -1.74 25.31
CA ALA A 122 13.44 -2.63 25.10
C ALA A 122 13.56 -3.66 26.22
N THR A 123 14.02 -4.85 25.85
CA THR A 123 14.42 -5.90 26.77
C THR A 123 15.93 -5.89 26.86
N VAL A 124 16.43 -5.87 28.09
CA VAL A 124 17.85 -5.76 28.40
C VAL A 124 18.25 -6.90 29.30
N GLU A 125 19.29 -7.61 28.91
CA GLU A 125 19.83 -8.73 29.65
C GLU A 125 21.20 -8.35 30.21
N ILE A 126 21.32 -8.39 31.53
CA ILE A 126 22.52 -7.97 32.23
C ILE A 126 22.93 -9.05 33.22
N GLN A 127 24.21 -9.33 33.21
CA GLN A 127 24.83 -10.23 34.15
C GLN A 127 25.41 -9.47 35.35
N PHE A 128 25.17 -9.97 36.55
CA PHE A 128 25.70 -9.49 37.82
C PHE A 128 26.39 -10.61 38.59
N ASP A 129 27.22 -10.24 39.57
CA ASP A 129 27.84 -11.19 40.50
C ASP A 129 27.04 -11.35 41.80
N ASP A 130 26.06 -10.46 42.05
CA ASP A 130 25.16 -10.51 43.21
C ASP A 130 23.71 -10.18 42.79
N LYS A 131 22.73 -10.89 43.35
CA LYS A 131 21.30 -10.62 43.12
C LYS A 131 20.89 -9.22 43.61
N THR A 132 21.54 -8.72 44.66
CA THR A 132 21.25 -7.38 45.20
C THR A 132 21.68 -6.28 44.24
N GLU A 133 22.78 -6.48 43.50
CA GLU A 133 23.24 -5.53 42.48
C GLU A 133 22.22 -5.34 41.36
N ALA A 134 21.48 -6.41 41.00
CA ALA A 134 20.41 -6.35 40.01
C ALA A 134 19.26 -5.42 40.45
N ALA A 135 18.85 -5.48 41.72
CA ALA A 135 17.84 -4.60 42.28
C ALA A 135 18.35 -3.15 42.40
N TYR A 136 19.60 -2.96 42.81
CA TYR A 136 20.21 -1.62 42.87
C TYR A 136 20.34 -0.98 41.49
N TYR A 137 20.63 -1.77 40.46
CA TYR A 137 20.71 -1.29 39.09
C TYR A 137 19.35 -0.83 38.58
N LEU A 138 18.25 -1.53 38.92
CA LEU A 138 16.89 -1.08 38.59
C LEU A 138 16.62 0.34 39.13
N THR A 139 16.99 0.61 40.38
CA THR A 139 16.80 1.93 40.99
C THR A 139 17.64 3.01 40.31
N ARG A 140 18.87 2.69 39.90
CA ARG A 140 19.73 3.63 39.15
C ARG A 140 19.12 3.96 37.80
N MET A 141 18.67 2.93 37.08
CA MET A 141 18.02 3.08 35.79
C MET A 141 16.74 3.93 35.86
N LEU A 142 15.91 3.77 36.89
CA LEU A 142 14.74 4.62 37.14
C LEU A 142 15.07 6.08 37.51
N SER A 143 16.33 6.39 37.84
CA SER A 143 16.78 7.76 38.09
C SER A 143 17.32 8.48 36.85
N SER A 144 17.44 7.76 35.73
CA SER A 144 17.83 8.33 34.44
C SER A 144 16.71 9.20 33.86
N GLU A 145 17.08 10.30 33.20
CA GLU A 145 16.14 11.14 32.45
C GLU A 145 15.66 10.47 31.14
N PHE A 146 16.36 9.44 30.66
CA PHE A 146 16.04 8.73 29.41
C PHE A 146 15.07 7.55 29.64
N VAL A 147 14.87 7.13 30.89
CA VAL A 147 14.04 5.98 31.24
C VAL A 147 12.78 6.45 31.97
N GLU A 148 11.62 6.19 31.39
CA GLU A 148 10.33 6.51 32.00
C GLU A 148 9.96 5.49 33.07
N THR A 149 10.14 4.20 32.77
CA THR A 149 9.82 3.11 33.68
C THR A 149 10.69 1.90 33.34
N ALA A 150 11.06 1.12 34.36
CA ALA A 150 11.76 -0.13 34.18
C ALA A 150 11.23 -1.17 35.18
N SER A 151 11.25 -2.43 34.78
CA SER A 151 10.88 -3.57 35.63
C SER A 151 11.84 -4.73 35.43
N ILE A 152 12.07 -5.50 36.49
CA ILE A 152 12.75 -6.79 36.42
C ILE A 152 11.71 -7.84 36.02
N GLU A 153 12.02 -8.65 35.01
CA GLU A 153 11.19 -9.77 34.57
C GLU A 153 11.65 -11.08 35.22
N SER A 154 12.95 -11.36 35.20
CA SER A 154 13.53 -12.57 35.78
C SER A 154 14.93 -12.30 36.33
N ILE A 155 15.30 -13.09 37.34
CA ILE A 155 16.67 -13.18 37.86
C ILE A 155 17.00 -14.67 37.97
N GLU A 156 17.87 -15.14 37.08
CA GLU A 156 18.31 -16.52 37.00
C GLU A 156 19.74 -16.66 37.55
N SER A 157 20.05 -17.83 38.10
CA SER A 157 21.39 -18.17 38.56
C SER A 157 22.02 -19.06 37.51
N GLU A 158 23.10 -18.61 36.89
CA GLU A 158 23.88 -19.40 35.95
C GLU A 158 24.93 -20.18 36.77
N GLU A 159 24.67 -21.47 36.96
CA GLU A 159 25.67 -22.40 37.51
C GLU A 159 26.58 -22.84 36.36
N ILE A 160 27.90 -22.65 36.53
CA ILE A 160 28.88 -23.15 35.57
C ILE A 160 29.01 -24.65 35.84
N ASP A 161 28.58 -25.48 34.88
CA ASP A 161 28.74 -26.93 34.93
C ASP A 161 30.22 -27.29 35.15
N GLN A 162 30.49 -27.91 36.29
CA GLN A 162 31.83 -28.40 36.63
C GLN A 162 32.11 -29.67 35.82
N GLU A 163 33.04 -29.61 34.88
CA GLU A 163 33.87 -30.78 34.61
C GLU A 163 34.75 -31.04 35.85
N GLU A 164 34.63 -32.24 36.40
CA GLU A 164 35.18 -32.67 37.69
C GLU A 164 36.65 -32.23 37.89
N GLY A 165 36.94 -31.55 39.02
CA GLY A 165 38.27 -31.66 39.63
C GLY A 165 39.00 -30.40 40.06
N THR A 166 38.45 -29.19 39.94
CA THR A 166 39.09 -28.00 40.53
C THR A 166 38.08 -27.18 41.31
N ALA A 167 38.17 -27.22 42.65
CA ALA A 167 37.45 -26.32 43.54
C ALA A 167 38.01 -24.89 43.41
N SER A 168 37.74 -24.26 42.27
CA SER A 168 37.97 -22.84 42.09
C SER A 168 36.80 -22.11 42.74
N ASN A 169 37.11 -21.12 43.56
CA ASN A 169 36.17 -20.20 44.18
C ASN A 169 35.47 -19.33 43.12
N TRP A 170 34.58 -19.92 42.32
CA TRP A 170 33.76 -19.20 41.36
C TRP A 170 32.57 -18.58 42.11
N LEU A 171 32.41 -17.27 41.95
CA LEU A 171 31.21 -16.59 42.44
C LEU A 171 30.03 -16.98 41.55
N PRO A 172 28.84 -17.20 42.13
CA PRO A 172 27.64 -17.44 41.34
C PRO A 172 27.37 -16.24 40.44
N ARG A 173 26.93 -16.52 39.22
CA ARG A 173 26.60 -15.50 38.23
C ARG A 173 25.09 -15.38 38.16
N TYR A 174 24.60 -14.15 38.19
CA TYR A 174 23.18 -13.87 38.09
C TYR A 174 22.88 -13.17 36.78
N LEU A 175 21.84 -13.62 36.10
CA LEU A 175 21.39 -13.08 34.83
C LEU A 175 20.02 -12.47 35.08
N ALA A 176 19.93 -11.15 34.93
CA ALA A 176 18.71 -10.42 35.15
C ALA A 176 18.21 -9.83 33.83
N THR A 177 16.94 -10.11 33.55
CA THR A 177 16.22 -9.58 32.39
C THR A 177 15.36 -8.42 32.84
N TYR A 178 15.52 -7.28 32.17
CA TYR A 178 14.77 -6.06 32.42
C TYR A 178 13.95 -5.70 31.21
N THR A 179 12.73 -5.21 31.45
CA THR A 179 11.98 -4.47 30.45
C THR A 179 12.02 -3.00 30.81
N ILE A 180 12.46 -2.19 29.85
CA ILE A 180 12.60 -0.75 29.99
C ILE A 180 11.66 -0.05 29.02
N PHE A 181 11.02 1.01 29.51
CA PHE A 181 10.29 1.99 28.72
C PHE A 181 11.09 3.29 28.72
N PHE A 182 11.53 3.70 27.54
CA PHE A 182 12.36 4.90 27.37
C PHE A 182 11.53 6.03 26.79
N THR A 183 11.80 7.24 27.26
CA THR A 183 11.16 8.43 26.72
C THR A 183 11.82 8.78 25.40
N ASP A 184 11.02 8.80 24.35
CA ASP A 184 11.46 9.24 23.05
C ASP A 184 11.15 10.73 22.88
N GLY A 185 12.19 11.55 22.72
CA GLY A 185 12.06 12.99 22.49
C GLY A 185 11.48 13.34 21.11
N ARG A 186 11.25 12.35 20.23
CA ARG A 186 10.53 12.53 18.97
C ARG A 186 9.08 12.85 19.29
N GLN A 187 8.60 14.03 18.87
CA GLN A 187 7.16 14.27 18.77
C GLN A 187 6.60 13.15 17.91
N MET A 188 5.60 12.41 18.40
CA MET A 188 4.88 11.44 17.59
C MET A 188 4.43 12.14 16.32
N ILE A 189 5.13 11.88 15.21
CA ILE A 189 4.55 12.16 13.90
C ILE A 189 3.46 11.10 13.81
N ASP A 190 2.23 11.49 14.13
CA ASP A 190 1.00 10.68 14.08
C ASP A 190 0.67 10.19 12.65
N GLY A 191 1.63 10.32 11.73
CA GLY A 191 1.59 9.81 10.38
C GLY A 191 2.07 8.37 10.37
N ALA A 192 1.10 7.45 10.31
CA ALA A 192 1.30 6.20 9.61
C ALA A 192 2.11 6.46 8.33
N ALA A 193 3.06 5.56 8.02
CA ALA A 193 3.84 5.63 6.78
C ALA A 193 2.90 6.00 5.61
N PRO A 194 3.30 6.93 4.72
CA PRO A 194 2.45 7.32 3.60
C PRO A 194 1.95 6.06 2.90
N PRO A 195 0.63 5.92 2.66
CA PRO A 195 0.08 4.69 2.12
C PRO A 195 0.76 4.41 0.78
N VAL A 196 1.51 3.31 0.73
CA VAL A 196 2.04 2.79 -0.52
C VAL A 196 0.81 2.29 -1.29
N PRO A 197 0.47 2.87 -2.47
CA PRO A 197 -0.59 2.29 -3.28
C PRO A 197 -0.16 0.89 -3.68
N SER A 198 -0.82 -0.11 -3.11
CA SER A 198 -0.67 -1.52 -3.47
C SER A 198 -1.33 -1.78 -4.83
N ASP A 199 -0.80 -1.18 -5.89
CA ASP A 199 -1.03 -1.64 -7.27
C ASP A 199 -0.05 -2.77 -7.59
N THR A 200 0.01 -3.77 -6.71
CA THR A 200 0.31 -5.13 -7.14
C THR A 200 -1.03 -5.81 -7.30
N ALA A 201 -1.70 -5.45 -8.39
CA ALA A 201 -2.80 -6.23 -8.91
C ALA A 201 -2.37 -7.70 -8.99
N GLU A 202 -3.27 -8.56 -8.53
CA GLU A 202 -3.32 -9.99 -8.72
C GLU A 202 -2.69 -10.42 -10.04
N ASN A 203 -1.45 -10.94 -9.99
CA ASN A 203 -1.03 -11.99 -10.91
C ASN A 203 0.15 -12.78 -10.33
N SER A 204 -0.12 -13.50 -9.23
CA SER A 204 0.65 -14.68 -8.87
C SER A 204 -0.06 -15.93 -9.42
N GLU A 205 -0.04 -16.10 -10.73
CA GLU A 205 0.00 -17.45 -11.31
C GLU A 205 1.45 -17.73 -11.76
N ALA A 206 2.28 -18.06 -10.78
CA ALA A 206 3.46 -18.88 -11.00
C ALA A 206 3.02 -20.36 -10.90
N PRO A 207 3.54 -21.26 -11.73
CA PRO A 207 3.03 -22.61 -11.89
C PRO A 207 3.20 -23.42 -10.61
N ALA A 208 2.16 -24.16 -10.24
CA ALA A 208 2.22 -25.17 -9.20
C ALA A 208 3.28 -26.23 -9.56
N ASN A 209 4.44 -26.18 -8.89
CA ASN A 209 5.29 -27.34 -8.72
C ASN A 209 5.52 -27.52 -7.23
N GLU A 210 4.67 -28.36 -6.66
CA GLU A 210 4.61 -28.74 -5.25
C GLU A 210 5.78 -29.69 -4.96
N ILE A 211 6.85 -29.16 -4.37
CA ILE A 211 7.83 -29.98 -3.64
C ILE A 211 7.43 -29.89 -2.17
N ALA A 212 6.65 -30.89 -1.75
CA ALA A 212 6.38 -31.13 -0.34
C ALA A 212 7.65 -31.60 0.39
N PRO A 213 7.81 -31.30 1.69
CA PRO A 213 8.93 -31.76 2.50
C PRO A 213 8.89 -33.28 2.68
N PRO A 214 10.03 -33.98 2.80
CA PRO A 214 10.02 -35.39 3.14
C PRO A 214 9.57 -35.55 4.59
N SER A 215 8.37 -36.10 4.77
CA SER A 215 7.88 -36.59 6.05
C SER A 215 8.78 -37.72 6.56
N GLU A 216 9.28 -37.50 7.76
CA GLU A 216 9.81 -38.51 8.67
C GLU A 216 8.80 -39.66 8.80
N ASN A 217 9.20 -40.86 8.38
CA ASN A 217 8.48 -42.10 8.65
C ASN A 217 9.46 -43.13 9.21
N VAL A 218 9.16 -43.48 10.45
CA VAL A 218 9.62 -44.59 11.29
C VAL A 218 10.08 -45.81 10.48
N ASP A 219 11.37 -46.12 10.57
CA ASP A 219 11.95 -47.41 10.19
C ASP A 219 11.84 -48.35 11.39
N ASP A 220 10.89 -49.28 11.32
CA ASP A 220 10.80 -50.42 12.23
C ASP A 220 10.14 -51.56 11.45
N SER A 221 10.95 -52.40 10.81
CA SER A 221 10.65 -53.82 10.51
C SER A 221 11.81 -54.46 9.74
N GLU A 222 12.69 -55.13 10.49
CA GLU A 222 13.01 -56.55 10.31
C GLU A 222 13.11 -57.08 8.86
N SER A 223 14.34 -57.26 8.37
CA SER A 223 14.64 -58.35 7.44
C SER A 223 15.99 -58.97 7.75
N THR A 224 15.84 -60.03 8.53
CA THR A 224 16.64 -61.24 8.64
C THR A 224 17.57 -61.54 7.45
N VAL A 225 18.81 -61.79 7.84
CA VAL A 225 19.91 -62.46 7.13
C VAL A 225 19.44 -63.77 6.49
N PRO A 226 19.79 -64.07 5.23
CA PRO A 226 19.80 -65.44 4.74
C PRO A 226 21.12 -66.09 5.13
N GLU A 227 21.06 -67.04 6.07
CA GLU A 227 22.02 -68.13 6.16
C GLU A 227 21.79 -69.06 4.96
N GLU A 228 22.80 -69.23 4.09
CA GLU A 228 23.02 -70.51 3.45
C GLU A 228 24.50 -70.89 3.53
N GLU A 229 24.67 -72.18 3.83
CA GLU A 229 25.89 -72.89 4.15
C GLU A 229 26.98 -72.83 3.07
N GLY A 230 28.22 -73.00 3.52
CA GLY A 230 29.10 -73.96 2.83
C GLY A 230 30.50 -73.46 2.50
N SER A 231 31.47 -74.23 3.01
CA SER A 231 32.68 -74.63 2.30
C SER A 231 33.86 -73.64 2.29
N ASP A 232 34.74 -73.95 3.23
CA ASP A 232 36.17 -74.21 3.02
C ASP A 232 37.15 -73.04 2.90
N ALA A 233 37.92 -72.93 3.97
CA ALA A 233 39.28 -72.44 3.97
C ALA A 233 40.19 -73.31 3.10
N GLU A 234 40.84 -72.71 2.11
CA GLU A 234 42.16 -73.13 1.62
C GLU A 234 42.90 -71.87 1.13
N SER A 235 43.98 -71.50 1.82
CA SER A 235 45.35 -71.64 1.34
C SER A 235 45.71 -70.72 0.17
N ASN A 236 46.37 -69.59 0.43
CA ASN A 236 47.81 -69.40 0.18
C ASN A 236 48.29 -68.03 0.66
#